data_AF-A0A9P1AGD1-F1
#
_entry.id   AF-A0A9P1AGD1-F1
#
_cell.length_a   1.000
_cell.length_b   1.000
_cell.length_c   1.000
_cell.angle_alpha   90.00
_cell.angle_beta   90.00
_cell.angle_gamma   90.00
#
_symmetry.space_group_name_H-M   'P 1'
#
loop_
_entity.id
_entity.type
_entity.pdbx_description
1 polymer ?
#
loop_
_entity_poly.entity_id
_entity_poly.type
_entity_poly.pdbx_seq_one_letter_code
_entity_poly.pdbx_strand_id
1 'polypeptide(L)'
;MMLIAFLLLIPGVETKESPVKCEYSDEKKVNECLQPMLDYATKLQAETGAMQFPLQGGHVFNQLCSIYTDFKECVSSVRCDSLSIDAVHASYSYMCGSGQPLFQKHAGCFAEVESKKEYISCKIAATQAISEAQGAKGSSTEAYLTEMCRAMDGYLRCSHPIILQNCGSDAWTLVSTVTRDSLGVTMPNCDMHSALF
;
A
#
# COMPACT_ATOMS: atom_id res chain seq x y z
N MET A 1 -39.49 -45.60 -5.65
CA MET A 1 -39.72 -44.46 -6.57
C MET A 1 -40.17 -43.28 -5.73
N MET A 2 -39.63 -42.08 -5.99
CA MET A 2 -39.73 -40.85 -5.20
C MET A 2 -38.86 -40.77 -3.94
N LEU A 3 -37.58 -40.42 -4.10
CA LEU A 3 -36.80 -39.64 -3.12
C LEU A 3 -35.40 -39.22 -3.64
N ILE A 4 -35.19 -39.12 -4.95
CA ILE A 4 -33.92 -38.61 -5.57
C ILE A 4 -34.20 -37.45 -6.54
N ALA A 5 -35.31 -36.73 -6.36
CA ALA A 5 -35.68 -35.59 -7.23
C ALA A 5 -35.47 -34.21 -6.57
N PHE A 6 -34.98 -34.14 -5.32
CA PHE A 6 -34.87 -32.88 -4.56
C PHE A 6 -33.46 -32.29 -4.46
N LEU A 7 -32.44 -32.88 -5.11
CA LEU A 7 -31.06 -32.36 -5.06
C LEU A 7 -30.66 -31.48 -6.26
N LEU A 8 -31.60 -31.12 -7.15
CA LEU A 8 -31.33 -30.31 -8.35
C LEU A 8 -31.68 -28.81 -8.21
N LEU A 9 -31.82 -28.28 -6.99
CA LEU A 9 -32.10 -26.86 -6.77
C LEU A 9 -31.19 -26.24 -5.70
N ILE A 10 -29.87 -26.26 -5.93
CA ILE A 10 -28.99 -25.27 -5.33
C ILE A 10 -28.65 -24.24 -6.42
N PRO A 11 -29.28 -23.06 -6.43
CA PRO A 11 -28.77 -21.94 -7.19
C PRO A 11 -27.57 -21.35 -6.44
N GLY A 12 -26.44 -21.19 -7.12
CA GLY A 12 -25.32 -20.37 -6.64
C GLY A 12 -24.07 -21.15 -6.24
N VAL A 13 -23.53 -21.99 -7.13
CA VAL A 13 -22.07 -22.08 -7.21
C VAL A 13 -21.66 -20.93 -8.12
N GLU A 14 -21.28 -19.80 -7.55
CA GLU A 14 -20.50 -18.79 -8.28
C GLU A 14 -19.22 -19.49 -8.72
N THR A 15 -19.18 -19.91 -9.99
CA THR A 15 -17.92 -20.14 -10.68
C THR A 15 -17.21 -18.80 -10.69
N LYS A 16 -16.30 -18.60 -9.72
CA LYS A 16 -15.39 -17.47 -9.69
C LYS A 16 -14.58 -17.56 -10.98
N GLU A 17 -15.02 -16.84 -12.02
CA GLU A 17 -14.28 -16.75 -13.28
C GLU A 17 -12.85 -16.37 -12.93
N SER A 18 -11.88 -17.06 -13.54
CA SER A 18 -10.49 -16.72 -13.35
C SER A 18 -10.30 -15.27 -13.80
N PRO A 19 -9.62 -14.43 -13.00
CA PRO A 19 -9.34 -13.05 -13.36
C PRO A 19 -8.77 -12.96 -14.78
N VAL A 20 -9.41 -12.15 -15.64
CA VAL A 20 -9.03 -11.91 -17.03
C VAL A 20 -7.85 -10.94 -17.03
N LYS A 21 -6.64 -11.45 -17.28
CA LYS A 21 -5.44 -10.60 -17.34
C LYS A 21 -5.54 -9.54 -18.42
N CYS A 22 -5.02 -8.34 -18.13
CA CYS A 22 -5.01 -7.24 -19.08
C CYS A 22 -4.14 -7.51 -20.32
N GLU A 23 -4.63 -7.06 -21.47
CA GLU A 23 -3.81 -6.96 -22.68
C GLU A 23 -2.88 -5.75 -22.62
N TYR A 24 -1.89 -5.74 -23.51
CA TYR A 24 -0.90 -4.66 -23.59
C TYR A 24 -1.54 -3.27 -23.73
N SER A 25 -2.62 -3.13 -24.50
CA SER A 25 -3.33 -1.86 -24.68
C SER A 25 -3.95 -1.33 -23.39
N ASP A 26 -4.51 -2.23 -22.58
CA ASP A 26 -5.11 -1.87 -21.29
C ASP A 26 -4.02 -1.51 -20.28
N GLU A 27 -2.95 -2.31 -20.19
CA GLU A 27 -1.81 -1.98 -19.31
C GLU A 27 -1.13 -0.67 -19.72
N LYS A 28 -1.03 -0.39 -21.02
CA LYS A 28 -0.52 0.91 -21.50
C LYS A 28 -1.40 2.05 -21.00
N LYS A 29 -2.72 1.93 -21.12
CA LYS A 29 -3.67 2.91 -20.60
C LYS A 29 -3.53 3.08 -19.08
N VAL A 30 -3.41 1.98 -18.34
CA VAL A 30 -3.21 2.03 -16.87
C VAL A 30 -1.93 2.78 -16.53
N ASN A 31 -0.83 2.55 -17.23
CA ASN A 31 0.43 3.27 -17.02
C ASN A 31 0.30 4.77 -17.34
N GLU A 32 -0.44 5.14 -18.39
CA GLU A 32 -0.74 6.54 -18.70
C GLU A 32 -1.57 7.19 -17.57
N CYS A 33 -2.58 6.48 -17.04
CA CYS A 33 -3.37 6.94 -15.89
C CYS A 33 -2.54 7.06 -14.60
N LEU A 34 -1.52 6.22 -14.42
CA LEU A 34 -0.64 6.20 -13.25
C LEU A 34 0.38 7.34 -13.25
N GLN A 35 0.76 7.83 -14.44
CA GLN A 35 1.85 8.81 -14.61
C GLN A 35 1.72 10.05 -13.70
N PRO A 36 0.54 10.69 -13.53
CA PRO A 36 0.41 11.84 -12.64
C PRO A 36 0.77 11.55 -11.18
N MET A 37 0.53 10.33 -10.69
CA MET A 37 0.93 9.93 -9.33
C MET A 37 2.45 9.81 -9.21
N LEU A 38 3.11 9.26 -10.25
CA LEU A 38 4.57 9.10 -10.30
C LEU A 38 5.28 10.46 -10.41
N ASP A 39 4.73 11.35 -11.24
CA ASP A 39 5.24 12.71 -11.40
C ASP A 39 5.12 13.49 -10.08
N TYR A 40 4.00 13.31 -9.38
CA TYR A 40 3.79 13.92 -8.07
C TYR A 40 4.76 13.40 -7.01
N ALA A 41 4.97 12.07 -6.94
CA ALA A 41 5.95 11.47 -6.05
C ALA A 41 7.37 11.98 -6.34
N THR A 42 7.74 12.10 -7.61
CA THR A 42 9.05 12.63 -8.04
C THR A 42 9.21 14.10 -7.63
N LYS A 43 8.18 14.91 -7.85
CA LYS A 43 8.15 16.33 -7.44
C LYS A 43 8.33 16.46 -5.93
N LEU A 44 7.58 15.70 -5.14
CA LEU A 44 7.71 15.71 -3.69
C LEU A 44 9.14 15.35 -3.27
N GLN A 45 9.69 14.26 -3.81
CA GLN A 45 11.05 13.83 -3.49
C GLN A 45 12.10 14.92 -3.78
N ALA A 46 11.94 15.66 -4.88
CA ALA A 46 12.83 16.75 -5.26
C ALA A 46 12.66 18.01 -4.38
N GLU A 47 11.43 18.37 -4.01
CA GLU A 47 11.13 19.60 -3.26
C GLU A 47 11.36 19.46 -1.76
N THR A 48 11.02 18.32 -1.16
CA THR A 48 11.01 18.17 0.30
C THR A 48 12.26 17.51 0.88
N GLY A 49 13.07 16.86 0.04
CA GLY A 49 13.89 15.73 0.53
C GLY A 49 13.01 14.70 1.26
N ALA A 50 13.57 13.61 1.79
CA ALA A 50 12.77 12.60 2.50
C ALA A 50 12.17 13.07 3.86
N MET A 51 12.22 14.38 4.17
CA MET A 51 12.07 14.93 5.52
C MET A 51 10.94 15.97 5.67
N GLN A 52 10.36 16.54 4.59
CA GLN A 52 9.27 17.54 4.72
C GLN A 52 7.87 17.09 4.27
N PHE A 53 7.69 15.86 3.78
CA PHE A 53 6.36 15.26 3.56
C PHE A 53 5.36 15.54 4.70
N PRO A 54 5.78 15.53 5.98
CA PRO A 54 4.82 15.67 7.05
C PRO A 54 4.48 17.12 7.46
N LEU A 55 5.41 18.08 7.30
CA LEU A 55 5.17 19.50 7.63
C LEU A 55 4.18 20.17 6.66
N GLN A 56 4.09 19.65 5.44
CA GLN A 56 3.06 20.01 4.44
C GLN A 56 1.91 19.00 4.40
N GLY A 57 1.86 18.06 5.36
CA GLY A 57 1.20 16.76 5.25
C GLY A 57 -0.28 16.82 4.88
N GLY A 58 -1.04 17.81 5.38
CA GLY A 58 -2.43 17.95 4.99
C GLY A 58 -2.64 18.37 3.53
N HIS A 59 -1.83 19.31 3.02
CA HIS A 59 -1.93 19.79 1.63
C HIS A 59 -1.43 18.73 0.65
N VAL A 60 -0.27 18.15 0.94
CA VAL A 60 0.33 17.08 0.14
C VAL A 60 -0.61 15.89 0.02
N PHE A 61 -1.20 15.50 1.14
CA PHE A 61 -2.14 14.40 1.19
C PHE A 61 -3.45 14.67 0.43
N ASN A 62 -4.03 15.87 0.58
CA ASN A 62 -5.24 16.22 -0.17
C ASN A 62 -4.97 16.24 -1.68
N GLN A 63 -3.81 16.72 -2.11
CA GLN A 63 -3.41 16.69 -3.52
C GLN A 63 -3.22 15.25 -4.00
N LEU A 64 -2.57 14.39 -3.23
CA LEU A 64 -2.44 12.96 -3.54
C LEU A 64 -3.81 12.30 -3.70
N CYS A 65 -4.77 12.60 -2.83
CA CYS A 65 -6.12 12.05 -2.92
C CYS A 65 -6.93 12.61 -4.11
N SER A 66 -6.67 13.84 -4.52
CA SER A 66 -7.20 14.38 -5.78
C SER A 66 -6.67 13.59 -6.96
N ILE A 67 -5.35 13.39 -7.06
CA ILE A 67 -4.73 12.62 -8.16
C ILE A 67 -5.22 11.17 -8.15
N TYR A 68 -5.40 10.56 -6.97
CA TYR A 68 -5.99 9.23 -6.87
C TYR A 68 -7.43 9.18 -7.38
N THR A 69 -8.22 10.23 -7.16
CA THR A 69 -9.58 10.31 -7.71
C THR A 69 -9.54 10.35 -9.23
N ASP A 70 -8.65 11.15 -9.81
CA ASP A 70 -8.45 11.21 -11.26
C ASP A 70 -7.98 9.85 -11.82
N PHE A 71 -7.07 9.17 -11.12
CA PHE A 71 -6.63 7.81 -11.46
C PHE A 71 -7.81 6.83 -11.50
N LYS A 72 -8.65 6.82 -10.45
CA LYS A 72 -9.84 5.96 -10.38
C LYS A 72 -10.78 6.18 -11.56
N GLU A 73 -11.02 7.44 -11.92
CA GLU A 73 -11.85 7.79 -13.05
C GLU A 73 -11.23 7.34 -14.38
N CYS A 74 -9.93 7.55 -14.55
CA CYS A 74 -9.17 7.18 -15.74
C CYS A 74 -9.21 5.66 -16.02
N VAL A 75 -9.09 4.84 -14.97
CA VAL A 75 -9.11 3.37 -15.09
C VAL A 75 -10.51 2.76 -15.01
N SER A 76 -11.57 3.56 -14.80
CA SER A 76 -12.94 3.07 -14.59
C SER A 76 -13.51 2.19 -15.72
N SER A 77 -12.99 2.34 -16.94
CA SER A 77 -13.37 1.53 -18.10
C SER A 77 -12.59 0.21 -18.23
N VAL A 78 -11.49 0.04 -17.49
CA VAL A 78 -10.63 -1.14 -17.55
C VAL A 78 -11.36 -2.27 -16.81
N ARG A 79 -11.55 -3.42 -17.49
CA ARG A 79 -12.33 -4.56 -16.97
C ARG A 79 -11.49 -5.81 -16.70
N CYS A 80 -10.21 -5.74 -17.05
CA CYS A 80 -9.23 -6.80 -16.84
C CYS A 80 -8.47 -6.58 -15.53
N ASP A 81 -7.80 -7.63 -15.06
CA ASP A 81 -6.99 -7.60 -13.85
C ASP A 81 -5.59 -7.06 -14.13
N SER A 82 -5.34 -5.86 -13.60
CA SER A 82 -4.05 -5.17 -13.63
C SER A 82 -3.51 -5.03 -12.21
N LEU A 83 -2.32 -5.58 -11.98
CA LEU A 83 -1.64 -5.47 -10.69
C LEU A 83 -1.37 -4.02 -10.29
N SER A 84 -1.15 -3.13 -11.26
CA SER A 84 -0.93 -1.70 -11.02
C SER A 84 -2.18 -1.03 -10.46
N ILE A 85 -3.36 -1.36 -11.01
CA ILE A 85 -4.66 -0.88 -10.49
C ILE A 85 -4.84 -1.37 -9.06
N ASP A 86 -4.65 -2.66 -8.82
CA ASP A 86 -4.82 -3.27 -7.50
C ASP A 86 -3.88 -2.67 -6.46
N ALA A 87 -2.60 -2.47 -6.81
CA ALA A 87 -1.60 -1.91 -5.91
C ALA A 87 -1.92 -0.46 -5.53
N VAL A 88 -2.38 0.36 -6.49
CA VAL A 88 -2.79 1.74 -6.23
C VAL A 88 -4.05 1.78 -5.36
N HIS A 89 -5.06 0.95 -5.65
CA HIS A 89 -6.24 0.89 -4.78
C HIS A 89 -5.91 0.42 -3.37
N ALA A 90 -5.07 -0.60 -3.22
CA ALA A 90 -4.64 -1.10 -1.92
C ALA A 90 -3.89 -0.04 -1.10
N SER A 91 -3.11 0.81 -1.77
CA SER A 91 -2.34 1.87 -1.11
C SER A 91 -3.19 3.09 -0.72
N TYR A 92 -4.13 3.49 -1.57
CA TYR A 92 -4.78 4.80 -1.45
C TYR A 92 -6.29 4.75 -1.17
N SER A 93 -7.00 3.65 -1.42
CA SER A 93 -8.47 3.59 -1.28
C SER A 93 -8.94 3.87 0.14
N TYR A 94 -8.34 3.19 1.13
CA TYR A 94 -8.64 3.44 2.54
C TYR A 94 -8.19 4.83 2.95
N MET A 95 -6.95 5.19 2.64
CA MET A 95 -6.33 6.44 3.05
C MET A 95 -7.13 7.65 2.54
N CYS A 96 -7.50 7.67 1.26
CA CYS A 96 -8.28 8.74 0.62
C CYS A 96 -9.80 8.56 0.73
N GLY A 97 -10.26 7.52 1.42
CA GLY A 97 -11.68 7.23 1.66
C GLY A 97 -12.01 7.31 3.14
N SER A 98 -12.44 6.18 3.72
CA SER A 98 -12.87 6.12 5.12
C SER A 98 -11.77 6.40 6.14
N GLY A 99 -10.50 6.21 5.77
CA GLY A 99 -9.33 6.53 6.59
C GLY A 99 -8.90 8.00 6.55
N GLN A 100 -9.46 8.80 5.64
CA GLN A 100 -9.02 10.19 5.44
C GLN A 100 -9.15 11.07 6.69
N PRO A 101 -10.26 11.03 7.47
CA PRO A 101 -10.38 11.81 8.69
C PRO A 101 -9.34 11.41 9.74
N LEU A 102 -9.02 10.11 9.80
CA LEU A 102 -8.03 9.58 10.73
C LEU A 102 -6.62 10.01 10.34
N PHE A 103 -6.29 10.01 9.05
CA PHE A 103 -5.03 10.54 8.55
C PHE A 103 -4.90 12.04 8.88
N GLN A 104 -5.93 12.84 8.57
CA GLN A 104 -5.90 14.29 8.84
C GLN A 104 -5.73 14.58 10.34
N LYS A 105 -6.38 13.82 11.22
CA LYS A 105 -6.22 13.91 12.68
C LYS A 105 -4.77 13.67 13.13
N HIS A 106 -4.06 12.73 12.50
CA HIS A 106 -2.73 12.28 12.94
C HIS A 106 -1.57 12.83 12.11
N ALA A 107 -1.82 13.52 11.00
CA ALA A 107 -0.80 14.03 10.07
C ALA A 107 0.28 14.87 10.76
N GLY A 108 -0.11 15.78 11.65
CA GLY A 108 0.84 16.59 12.43
C GLY A 108 1.71 15.75 13.37
N CYS A 109 1.16 14.70 13.99
CA CYS A 109 1.94 13.82 14.85
C CYS A 109 2.93 12.95 14.06
N PHE A 110 2.50 12.41 12.92
CA PHE A 110 3.43 11.71 12.03
C PHE A 110 4.57 12.62 11.59
N ALA A 111 4.32 13.92 11.45
CA ALA A 111 5.36 14.90 11.17
C ALA A 111 6.40 15.05 12.24
N GLU A 112 5.95 15.13 13.47
CA GLU A 112 6.86 15.19 14.61
C GLU A 112 7.65 13.89 14.73
N VAL A 113 7.01 12.73 14.56
CA VAL A 113 7.66 11.41 14.63
C VAL A 113 8.75 11.25 13.56
N GLU A 114 8.52 11.70 12.33
CA GLU A 114 9.49 11.65 11.23
C GLU A 114 10.79 12.43 11.51
N SER A 115 10.75 13.40 12.44
CA SER A 115 11.92 14.15 12.89
C SER A 115 12.65 13.53 14.09
N LYS A 116 12.08 12.49 14.72
CA LYS A 116 12.69 11.82 15.88
C LYS A 116 13.84 10.92 15.45
N LYS A 117 14.94 10.99 16.20
CA LYS A 117 16.16 10.22 15.90
C LYS A 117 15.89 8.72 15.88
N GLU A 118 15.07 8.25 16.82
CA GLU A 118 14.69 6.84 16.95
C GLU A 118 13.93 6.36 15.71
N TYR A 119 13.03 7.19 15.17
CA TYR A 119 12.28 6.87 13.95
C TYR A 119 13.18 6.92 12.70
N ILE A 120 14.04 7.93 12.62
CA ILE A 120 15.05 8.05 11.54
C ILE A 120 15.96 6.81 11.54
N SER A 121 16.36 6.30 12.71
CA SER A 121 17.14 5.05 12.80
C SER A 121 16.40 3.85 12.22
N CYS A 122 15.08 3.73 12.45
CA CYS A 122 14.26 2.70 11.81
C CYS A 122 14.27 2.83 10.28
N LYS A 123 14.11 4.05 9.74
CA LYS A 123 14.16 4.31 8.29
C LYS A 123 15.52 3.96 7.68
N ILE A 124 16.61 4.30 8.36
CA ILE A 124 17.98 3.99 7.91
C ILE A 124 18.17 2.48 7.86
N ALA A 125 17.80 1.76 8.93
CA ALA A 125 17.92 0.30 8.98
C ALA A 125 17.09 -0.38 7.87
N ALA A 126 15.86 0.08 7.64
CA ALA A 126 15.01 -0.40 6.56
C ALA A 126 15.63 -0.12 5.17
N THR A 127 16.13 1.10 4.95
CA THR A 127 16.78 1.49 3.70
C THR A 127 18.01 0.63 3.40
N GLN A 128 18.80 0.34 4.43
CA GLN A 128 19.96 -0.53 4.32
C GLN A 128 19.54 -1.96 3.95
N ALA A 129 18.55 -2.53 4.66
CA ALA A 129 18.04 -3.87 4.37
C ALA A 129 17.45 -3.99 2.95
N ILE A 130 16.72 -2.97 2.48
CA ILE A 130 16.20 -2.91 1.10
C ILE A 130 17.34 -2.86 0.08
N SER A 131 18.39 -2.08 0.35
CA SER A 131 19.55 -1.97 -0.53
C SER A 131 20.31 -3.30 -0.63
N GLU A 132 20.44 -4.01 0.49
CA GLU A 132 21.02 -5.36 0.54
C GLU A 132 20.17 -6.37 -0.24
N ALA A 133 18.84 -6.34 -0.08
CA ALA A 133 17.92 -7.15 -0.84
C ALA A 133 18.03 -6.89 -2.35
N GLN A 134 18.19 -5.63 -2.77
CA GLN A 134 18.41 -5.28 -4.18
C GLN A 134 19.72 -5.86 -4.72
N GLY A 135 20.78 -5.93 -3.90
CA GLY A 135 22.02 -6.64 -4.24
C GLY A 135 21.81 -8.15 -4.46
N ALA A 136 20.87 -8.75 -3.73
CA ALA A 136 20.49 -10.15 -3.85
C ALA A 136 19.56 -10.45 -5.06
N LYS A 137 19.07 -9.42 -5.78
CA LYS A 137 18.14 -9.55 -6.92
C LYS A 137 18.68 -10.44 -8.06
N GLY A 138 20.00 -10.62 -8.14
CA GLY A 138 20.64 -11.54 -9.09
C GLY A 138 20.50 -13.05 -8.75
N SER A 139 20.02 -13.40 -7.55
CA SER A 139 19.97 -14.80 -7.07
C SER A 139 18.62 -15.48 -7.31
N SER A 140 17.50 -14.84 -6.96
CA SER A 140 16.13 -15.31 -7.20
C SER A 140 15.11 -14.21 -6.87
N THR A 141 14.04 -14.11 -7.64
CA THR A 141 12.90 -13.21 -7.35
C THR A 141 12.26 -13.55 -6.01
N GLU A 142 12.17 -14.83 -5.65
CA GLU A 142 11.60 -15.27 -4.38
C GLU A 142 12.48 -14.87 -3.18
N ALA A 143 13.80 -15.01 -3.32
CA ALA A 143 14.75 -14.55 -2.31
C ALA A 143 14.68 -13.03 -2.14
N TYR A 144 14.58 -12.29 -3.25
CA TYR A 144 14.38 -10.84 -3.21
C TYR A 144 13.10 -10.45 -2.46
N LEU A 145 11.95 -11.07 -2.77
CA LEU A 145 10.69 -10.78 -2.09
C LEU A 145 10.73 -11.17 -0.61
N THR A 146 11.45 -12.25 -0.25
CA THR A 146 11.66 -12.66 1.14
C THR A 146 12.45 -11.61 1.93
N GLU A 147 13.54 -11.09 1.36
CA GLU A 147 14.33 -10.05 2.02
C GLU A 147 13.60 -8.70 2.08
N MET A 148 12.84 -8.34 1.04
CA MET A 148 11.96 -7.16 1.07
C MET A 148 10.89 -7.29 2.16
N CYS A 149 10.29 -8.46 2.30
CA CYS A 149 9.35 -8.77 3.37
C CYS A 149 10.00 -8.59 4.75
N ARG A 150 11.18 -9.17 4.96
CA ARG A 150 11.95 -9.05 6.20
C ARG A 150 12.30 -7.60 6.54
N ALA A 151 12.70 -6.80 5.55
CA ALA A 151 12.99 -5.38 5.74
C ALA A 151 11.75 -4.60 6.22
N MET A 152 10.57 -4.89 5.66
CA MET A 152 9.31 -4.30 6.08
C MET A 152 8.88 -4.73 7.49
N ASP A 153 9.00 -6.01 7.85
CA ASP A 153 8.72 -6.50 9.21
C ASP A 153 9.59 -5.76 10.23
N GLY A 154 10.90 -5.70 9.96
CA GLY A 154 11.86 -5.00 10.83
C GLY A 154 11.54 -3.51 10.99
N TYR A 155 11.16 -2.84 9.91
CA TYR A 155 10.75 -1.43 9.94
C TYR A 155 9.51 -1.21 10.82
N LEU A 156 8.48 -2.05 10.64
CA LEU A 156 7.22 -1.94 11.37
C LEU A 156 7.43 -2.22 12.86
N ARG A 157 8.17 -3.26 13.23
CA ARG A 157 8.52 -3.54 14.63
C ARG A 157 9.30 -2.41 15.29
N CYS A 158 10.22 -1.80 14.55
CA CYS A 158 11.02 -0.68 15.04
C CYS A 158 10.16 0.58 15.25
N SER A 159 9.31 0.90 14.29
CA SER A 159 8.51 2.13 14.28
C SER A 159 7.24 2.06 15.14
N HIS A 160 6.67 0.87 15.34
CA HIS A 160 5.44 0.66 16.12
C HIS A 160 5.48 1.30 17.52
N PRO A 161 6.44 1.00 18.42
CA PRO A 161 6.43 1.60 19.75
C PRO A 161 6.58 3.12 19.71
N ILE A 162 7.29 3.66 18.71
CA ILE A 162 7.49 5.11 18.55
C ILE A 162 6.16 5.77 18.15
N ILE A 163 5.47 5.23 17.14
CA ILE A 163 4.18 5.76 16.69
C ILE A 163 3.14 5.62 17.81
N LEU A 164 3.08 4.48 18.49
CA LEU A 164 2.11 4.24 19.56
C LEU A 164 2.31 5.23 20.73
N GLN A 165 3.55 5.43 21.17
CA GLN A 165 3.86 6.34 22.29
C GLN A 165 3.60 7.81 21.97
N ASN A 166 3.79 8.23 20.71
CA ASN A 166 3.67 9.64 20.33
C ASN A 166 2.29 10.01 19.76
N CYS A 167 1.70 9.12 18.95
CA CYS A 167 0.48 9.39 18.19
C CYS A 167 -0.73 8.56 18.61
N GLY A 168 -0.54 7.55 19.47
CA GLY A 168 -1.60 6.71 20.01
C GLY A 168 -2.00 5.52 19.12
N SER A 169 -2.88 4.67 19.65
CA SER A 169 -3.34 3.43 19.00
C SER A 169 -4.12 3.67 17.72
N ASP A 170 -4.89 4.75 17.67
CA ASP A 170 -5.66 5.18 16.50
C ASP A 170 -4.72 5.46 15.30
N ALA A 171 -3.58 6.11 15.55
CA ALA A 171 -2.58 6.38 14.52
C ALA A 171 -1.93 5.08 14.02
N TRP A 172 -1.65 4.14 14.92
CA TRP A 172 -1.12 2.84 14.52
C TRP A 172 -2.12 2.02 13.71
N THR A 173 -3.42 2.09 14.04
CA THR A 173 -4.49 1.43 13.29
C THR A 173 -4.53 1.89 11.82
N LEU A 174 -4.27 3.17 11.57
CA LEU A 174 -4.14 3.71 10.22
C LEU A 174 -2.93 3.10 9.50
N VAL A 175 -1.75 3.14 10.13
CA VAL A 175 -0.50 2.60 9.55
C VAL A 175 -0.65 1.10 9.26
N SER A 176 -1.20 0.33 10.20
CA SER A 176 -1.38 -1.10 10.07
C SER A 176 -2.37 -1.47 8.98
N THR A 177 -3.47 -0.71 8.84
CA THR A 177 -4.48 -0.94 7.80
C THR A 177 -3.91 -0.70 6.41
N VAL A 178 -3.31 0.48 6.18
CA VAL A 178 -2.71 0.82 4.86
C VAL A 178 -1.60 -0.16 4.50
N THR A 179 -0.75 -0.51 5.47
CA THR A 179 0.38 -1.42 5.24
C THR A 179 -0.10 -2.82 4.91
N ARG A 180 -1.05 -3.37 5.70
CA ARG A 180 -1.64 -4.69 5.44
C ARG A 180 -2.26 -4.75 4.05
N ASP A 181 -3.07 -3.75 3.70
CA ASP A 181 -3.80 -3.77 2.43
C ASP A 181 -2.83 -3.69 1.25
N SER A 182 -1.83 -2.80 1.31
CA SER A 182 -0.79 -2.64 0.28
C SER A 182 0.10 -3.88 0.10
N LEU A 183 0.54 -4.47 1.21
CA LEU A 183 1.40 -5.66 1.19
C LEU A 183 0.62 -6.91 0.77
N GLY A 184 -0.68 -7.00 1.09
CA GLY A 184 -1.53 -8.09 0.65
C GLY A 184 -1.64 -8.21 -0.88
N VAL A 185 -1.48 -7.10 -1.59
CA VAL A 185 -1.44 -7.09 -3.08
C VAL A 185 -0.03 -7.27 -3.62
N THR A 186 0.94 -6.54 -3.08
CA THR A 186 2.29 -6.47 -3.67
C THR A 186 3.23 -7.58 -3.20
N MET A 187 2.98 -8.15 -2.02
CA MET A 187 3.77 -9.20 -1.38
C MET A 187 2.85 -10.19 -0.62
N PRO A 188 1.97 -10.94 -1.31
CA PRO A 188 0.90 -11.73 -0.69
C PRO A 188 1.39 -12.85 0.25
N ASN A 189 2.63 -13.31 0.08
CA ASN A 189 3.23 -14.36 0.92
C ASN A 189 3.94 -13.80 2.17
N CYS A 190 3.88 -12.49 2.38
CA CYS A 190 4.57 -11.79 3.43
C CYS A 190 3.66 -11.65 4.66
N ASP A 191 3.85 -12.51 5.67
CA ASP A 191 3.08 -12.43 6.92
C ASP A 191 3.60 -11.30 7.82
N MET A 192 2.77 -10.27 7.98
CA MET A 192 3.04 -9.09 8.80
C MET A 192 2.22 -9.05 10.08
N HIS A 193 1.42 -10.07 10.38
CA HIS A 193 0.46 -10.02 11.48
C HIS A 193 1.15 -9.65 12.80
N SER A 194 2.27 -10.29 13.12
CA SER A 194 3.01 -10.08 14.37
C SER A 194 3.81 -8.77 14.43
N ALA A 195 3.94 -8.04 13.32
CA ALA A 195 4.49 -6.69 13.32
C ALA A 195 3.39 -5.64 13.49
N LEU A 196 2.18 -5.94 13.01
CA LEU A 196 1.05 -5.02 12.94
C LEU A 196 0.10 -5.10 14.15
N PHE A 197 -0.01 -6.25 14.80
CA PHE A 197 -0.95 -6.55 15.88
C PHE A 197 -0.28 -7.33 17.01
#